data_AF-A0A4P5WA90-F1
#
_entry.id   AF-A0A4P5WA90-F1
#
_cell.length_a   1.000
_cell.length_b   1.000
_cell.length_c   1.000
_cell.angle_alpha   90.00
_cell.angle_beta   90.00
_cell.angle_gamma   90.00
#
_symmetry.space_group_name_H-M   'P 1'
#
loop_
_entity.id
_entity.type
_entity.pdbx_description
1 polymer ?
#
loop_
_entity_poly.entity_id
_entity_poly.type
_entity_poly.pdbx_seq_one_letter_code
_entity_poly.pdbx_strand_id
1 'polypeptide(L)' 'MTIDILSSLLGWATVINLSIVTVWFLAFVFYHDVFFRWHSKWFKLSEEKFDTIHYAGMVFYKIGTYLFNLVPYLAIQIVT' A
#
# COMPACT_ATOMS: atom_id res chain seq x y z
N MET A 1 13.47 24.41 -8.85
CA MET A 1 13.92 23.95 -7.51
C MET A 1 12.76 23.42 -6.66
N THR A 2 11.76 24.23 -6.29
CA THR A 2 10.65 23.76 -5.43
C THR A 2 9.76 22.71 -6.10
N ILE A 3 9.42 22.92 -7.39
CA ILE A 3 8.64 21.95 -8.18
C ILE A 3 9.43 20.65 -8.39
N ASP A 4 10.74 20.73 -8.65
CA ASP A 4 11.60 19.56 -8.82
C ASP A 4 11.69 18.71 -7.54
N ILE A 5 11.81 19.37 -6.38
CA ILE A 5 11.78 18.69 -5.07
C ILE A 5 10.43 18.03 -4.83
N LEU A 6 9.32 18.74 -5.09
CA LEU A 6 7.98 18.20 -4.93
C LEU A 6 7.74 17.00 -5.86
N SER A 7 8.16 17.09 -7.12
CA SER A 7 8.09 16.00 -8.09
C SER A 7 8.89 14.78 -7.61
N SER A 8 10.13 15.00 -7.17
CA SER A 8 10.99 13.94 -6.64
C SER A 8 10.37 13.27 -5.41
N LEU A 9 9.80 14.07 -4.50
CA LEU A 9 9.13 13.58 -3.30
C LEU A 9 7.91 12.71 -3.66
N LEU A 10 7.03 13.18 -4.55
CA LEU A 10 5.84 12.43 -4.96
C LEU A 10 6.23 11.13 -5.68
N GLY A 11 7.24 11.16 -6.55
CA GLY A 11 7.75 9.98 -7.23
C GLY A 11 8.30 8.92 -6.27
N TRP A 12 9.18 9.32 -5.34
CA TRP A 12 9.72 8.39 -4.34
C TRP A 12 8.66 7.90 -3.36
N ALA A 13 7.72 8.76 -2.95
CA ALA A 13 6.60 8.36 -2.11
C ALA A 13 5.72 7.30 -2.81
N THR A 14 5.47 7.45 -4.11
CA THR A 14 4.79 6.40 -4.91
C THR A 14 5.57 5.09 -4.89
N VAL A 15 6.88 5.11 -5.15
CA VAL A 15 7.70 3.89 -5.18
C VAL A 15 7.70 3.19 -3.82
N ILE A 16 7.91 3.94 -2.74
CA ILE A 16 7.94 3.40 -1.37
C ILE A 16 6.58 2.80 -1.01
N ASN A 17 5.49 3.53 -1.23
CA ASN A 17 4.15 3.05 -0.90
C ASN A 17 3.77 1.80 -1.73
N LEU A 18 4.09 1.77 -3.02
CA LEU A 18 3.86 0.58 -3.84
C LEU A 18 4.73 -0.60 -3.41
N SER A 19 5.94 -0.35 -2.92
CA SER A 19 6.81 -1.39 -2.35
C SER A 19 6.20 -1.96 -1.07
N ILE A 20 5.64 -1.12 -0.19
CA ILE A 20 4.96 -1.55 1.04
C ILE A 20 3.77 -2.45 0.71
N VAL A 21 2.88 -2.03 -0.20
CA VAL A 21 1.71 -2.86 -0.54
C VAL A 21 2.12 -4.16 -1.24
N THR A 22 3.21 -4.14 -2.00
CA THR A 22 3.77 -5.34 -2.64
C THR A 22 4.32 -6.31 -1.60
N VAL A 23 5.12 -5.83 -0.65
CA VAL A 23 5.65 -6.66 0.45
C VAL A 23 4.50 -7.21 1.29
N TRP A 24 3.49 -6.39 1.60
CA TRP A 24 2.29 -6.84 2.31
C TRP A 24 1.59 -7.96 1.54
N PHE A 25 1.34 -7.78 0.23
CA PHE A 25 0.74 -8.80 -0.63
C PHE A 25 1.56 -10.10 -0.65
N LEU A 26 2.86 -10.02 -0.88
CA LEU A 26 3.73 -11.21 -0.92
C LEU A 26 3.75 -11.93 0.43
N ALA A 27 3.85 -11.17 1.52
CA ALA A 27 3.83 -11.74 2.85
C ALA A 27 2.47 -12.41 3.13
N PHE A 28 1.36 -11.82 2.70
CA PHE A 28 0.03 -12.40 2.83
C PHE A 28 -0.11 -13.69 2.01
N VAL A 29 0.37 -13.71 0.76
CA VAL A 29 0.28 -14.91 -0.11
C VAL A 29 1.15 -16.06 0.39
N PHE A 30 2.39 -15.79 0.81
CA PHE A 30 3.35 -16.84 1.18
C PHE A 30 3.28 -17.26 2.65
N TYR A 31 2.83 -16.37 3.54
CA TYR A 31 2.82 -16.58 4.99
C TYR A 31 1.43 -16.42 5.61
N HIS A 32 0.38 -16.62 4.81
CA HIS A 32 -1.02 -16.49 5.21
C HIS A 32 -1.31 -17.12 6.58
N ASP A 33 -1.13 -18.44 6.70
CA ASP A 33 -1.49 -19.18 7.91
C ASP A 33 -0.66 -18.78 9.13
N VAL A 34 0.60 -18.37 8.90
CA VAL A 34 1.46 -17.87 9.96
C VAL A 34 0.87 -16.57 10.50
N PHE A 35 0.53 -15.62 9.63
CA PHE A 35 -0.07 -14.37 10.07
C PHE A 35 -1.44 -14.55 10.68
N PHE A 36 -2.29 -15.40 10.10
CA PHE A 36 -3.60 -15.69 10.66
C PHE A 36 -3.48 -16.23 12.08
N ARG A 37 -2.62 -17.25 12.31
CA ARG A 37 -2.40 -17.81 13.65
C ARG A 37 -1.84 -16.79 14.63
N TRP A 38 -0.98 -15.88 14.18
CA TRP A 38 -0.44 -14.83 15.03
C TRP A 38 -1.52 -13.82 15.41
N HIS A 39 -2.23 -13.25 14.44
CA HIS A 39 -3.27 -12.24 14.69
C HIS A 39 -4.44 -12.78 15.52
N SER A 40 -4.80 -14.04 15.31
CA SER A 40 -5.87 -14.71 16.05
C SER A 40 -5.54 -14.96 17.54
N LYS A 41 -4.28 -14.74 17.98
CA LYS A 41 -3.93 -14.73 19.41
C LYS A 41 -4.45 -13.48 20.14
N TRP A 42 -4.57 -12.36 19.43
CA TRP A 42 -5.02 -11.09 20.01
C TRP A 42 -6.49 -10.81 19.71
N PHE A 43 -7.03 -11.34 18.60
CA PHE A 43 -8.38 -11.05 18.13
C PHE A 43 -9.13 -12.32 17.75
N LYS A 44 -10.44 -12.37 18.02
CA LYS A 44 -11.30 -13.46 17.51
C LYS A 44 -11.67 -13.17 16.06
N LEU A 45 -10.85 -13.64 15.13
CA LEU A 45 -11.06 -13.47 13.69
C LEU A 45 -11.35 -14.82 13.04
N SER A 46 -12.38 -14.87 12.19
CA SER A 46 -12.50 -15.94 11.20
C SER A 46 -11.51 -15.69 10.07
N GLU A 47 -11.11 -16.75 9.38
CA GLU A 47 -10.20 -16.69 8.22
C GLU A 47 -10.76 -15.74 7.15
N GLU A 48 -12.04 -15.89 6.79
CA GLU A 48 -12.72 -15.01 5.82
C GLU A 48 -12.66 -13.52 6.21
N LYS A 49 -12.81 -13.19 7.50
CA LYS A 49 -12.73 -11.79 7.97
C LYS A 49 -11.29 -11.28 7.95
N PHE A 50 -10.33 -12.14 8.29
CA PHE A 50 -8.92 -11.82 8.22
C PHE A 50 -8.53 -11.48 6.77
N ASP A 51 -8.94 -12.30 5.81
CA ASP A 51 -8.69 -12.10 4.38
C ASP A 51 -9.33 -10.81 3.88
N THR A 52 -10.59 -10.60 4.24
CA THR A 52 -11.35 -9.42 3.84
C THR A 52 -10.67 -8.13 4.33
N ILE A 53 -10.21 -8.11 5.58
CA ILE A 53 -9.53 -6.94 6.16
C ILE A 53 -8.19 -6.69 5.47
N HIS A 54 -7.40 -7.73 5.21
CA HIS A 54 -6.09 -7.58 4.57
C HIS A 54 -6.25 -7.11 3.12
N TYR A 55 -7.16 -7.73 2.38
CA TYR A 55 -7.44 -7.35 1.01
C TYR A 55 -7.99 -5.92 0.92
N ALA A 56 -8.98 -5.57 1.75
CA ALA A 56 -9.52 -4.21 1.80
C ALA A 56 -8.45 -3.18 2.20
N GLY A 57 -7.58 -3.52 3.16
CA GLY A 57 -6.44 -2.70 3.56
C GLY A 57 -5.46 -2.44 2.43
N MET A 58 -5.09 -3.48 1.68
CA MET A 58 -4.24 -3.35 0.49
C MET A 58 -4.89 -2.50 -0.60
N VAL A 59 -6.18 -2.69 -0.87
CA VAL A 59 -6.95 -1.89 -1.82
C VAL A 59 -6.96 -0.41 -1.42
N PHE A 60 -7.30 -0.13 -0.16
CA PHE A 60 -7.36 1.23 0.37
C PHE A 60 -5.99 1.92 0.29
N TYR A 61 -4.94 1.24 0.72
CA TYR A 61 -3.57 1.75 0.71
C TYR A 61 -3.09 2.05 -0.72
N LYS A 62 -3.38 1.15 -1.67
CA LYS A 62 -3.04 1.30 -3.09
C LYS A 62 -3.79 2.48 -3.72
N ILE A 63 -5.09 2.62 -3.45
CA ILE A 63 -5.89 3.77 -3.93
C ILE A 63 -5.36 5.08 -3.35
N GLY A 64 -5.09 5.15 -2.05
CA GLY A 64 -4.49 6.32 -1.42
C GLY A 64 -3.14 6.69 -2.04
N THR A 65 -2.30 5.70 -2.31
CA THR A 65 -1.02 5.90 -3.02
C THR A 65 -1.24 6.54 -4.39
N TYR A 66 -2.24 6.08 -5.14
CA TYR A 66 -2.55 6.63 -6.45
C TYR A 66 -3.07 8.06 -6.38
N LEU A 67 -4.06 8.32 -5.55
CA LEU A 67 -4.71 9.62 -5.46
C LEU A 67 -3.77 10.71 -4.92
N PHE A 68 -2.96 10.40 -3.90
CA PHE A 68 -2.18 11.41 -3.19
C PHE A 68 -0.71 11.51 -3.65
N ASN A 69 -0.19 10.52 -4.37
CA ASN A 69 1.23 10.52 -4.79
C ASN A 69 1.38 10.37 -6.31
N LEU A 70 0.89 9.26 -6.88
CA LEU A 70 1.14 8.96 -8.29
C LEU A 70 0.44 9.96 -9.22
N VAL A 71 -0.84 10.24 -8.99
CA VAL A 71 -1.61 11.17 -9.85
C VAL A 71 -1.00 12.58 -9.80
N PRO A 72 -0.69 13.17 -8.63
CA PRO A 72 0.00 14.46 -8.56
C PRO A 72 1.40 14.45 -9.20
N TYR A 73 2.18 13.36 -9.02
CA TYR A 73 3.47 13.20 -9.70
C TYR A 73 3.32 13.26 -11.22
N LEU A 74 2.41 12.46 -11.78
CA LEU A 74 2.15 12.43 -13.22
C LEU A 74 1.64 13.78 -13.71
N ALA A 75 0.78 14.45 -12.94
CA ALA A 75 0.29 15.79 -13.29
C ALA A 75 1.45 16.78 -13.44
N ILE A 76 2.42 16.80 -12.50
CA ILE A 76 3.62 17.64 -12.62
C ILE A 76 4.39 17.27 -13.88
N GLN A 77 4.70 15.98 -14.09
CA GLN A 77 5.48 15.52 -15.26
C GLN A 77 4.81 15.82 -16.62
N ILE A 78 3.49 15.97 -16.65
CA ILE A 78 2.74 16.29 -17.87
C ILE A 78 2.74 17.80 -18.15
N VAL A 79 2.70 18.65 -17.12
CA VAL A 79 2.58 20.10 -17.27
C VAL A 79 3.91 20.85 -17.28
N THR A 80 4.99 20.21 -16.85
CA THR A 80 6.36 20.77 -16.85
C THR A 80 7.20 20.14 -17.95
#